data_AF-A0A543K6U6-F1
#
_entry.id   AF-A0A543K6U6-F1
#
_cell.length_a   1.000
_cell.length_b   1.000
_cell.length_c   1.000
_cell.angle_alpha   90.00
_cell.angle_beta   90.00
_cell.angle_gamma   90.00
#
_symmetry.space_group_name_H-M   'P 1'
#
loop_
_entity.id
_entity.type
_entity.pdbx_description
1 polymer ?
#
loop_
_entity_poly.entity_id
_entity_poly.type
_entity_poly.pdbx_seq_one_letter_code
_entity_poly.pdbx_strand_id
1 'polypeptide(L)'
;MAGTRAEARARVMRRRRVLATGTAAVLLAAGATGTAALLGDRGQDPSTASRETAAETAPATQEPSPSASAETRTPRPVDAPRERIAGYTASEREPQPIPDGLRPYQDGVITELGTGDVDEEGVRVFVATWDGQTYDHPVAQAQYALKLMESYRLTGERAYLEMAEKNAQRIVDRRHEIDGAWYFPYDFEFDLHRNGRGVLTPPWASGMASGQALSTFVRLHEITGEQRWRDAADRTFAAFLQAPDGEGYFSSFVDDDGRLWLEEYSRYPVMTSERVLNGHMWSMYGIWDYWMMNGYDHADAESLWRGALHTLEQTAGRDFRNPGWASRYSIWQGQLAHTYHRYHQEQFLMIYRMSHDPVWAQHAQDYRSDFPVWRASEGTAVLTPRTTAAYRLDDKAAHISDRTMTVQETRELSLDAPVELAWDRRGKVPDGPNVIRLAEGDLKGWWVEEGYGRAWVKELVEEHVYAPDLQLSVEAEVEVAVYRYDEEGDEIDSRLVTLEPGVRHPSDRSAYTAGRPSYHLSGGELEGWWLPLQPEVRMWRDPAPGEG
;
A
#
# COMPACT_ATOMS: atom_id res chain seq x y z
N MET A 1 33.60 -8.80 -55.32
CA MET A 1 33.72 -7.33 -55.47
C MET A 1 32.55 -6.72 -54.71
N ALA A 2 32.61 -6.54 -53.38
CA ALA A 2 33.32 -5.48 -52.66
C ALA A 2 32.93 -4.09 -53.22
N GLY A 3 32.28 -3.17 -52.51
CA GLY A 3 31.89 -3.14 -51.10
C GLY A 3 30.97 -1.95 -50.79
N THR A 4 30.76 -1.76 -49.48
CA THR A 4 30.23 -0.58 -48.77
C THR A 4 28.73 -0.26 -48.90
N ARG A 5 27.93 -0.99 -48.11
CA ARG A 5 26.64 -0.53 -47.54
C ARG A 5 26.61 -0.92 -46.06
N ALA A 6 27.29 -0.14 -45.23
CA ALA A 6 27.20 -0.20 -43.77
C ALA A 6 27.67 1.15 -43.23
N GLU A 7 26.73 2.10 -43.10
CA GLU A 7 26.79 3.32 -42.26
C GLU A 7 25.67 4.26 -42.71
N ALA A 8 24.48 4.15 -42.10
CA ALA A 8 23.46 5.20 -41.95
C ALA A 8 22.12 4.59 -41.47
N ARG A 9 22.04 4.20 -40.20
CA ARG A 9 20.77 4.05 -39.47
C ARG A 9 20.95 4.52 -38.03
N ALA A 10 20.82 5.82 -37.83
CA ALA A 10 20.60 6.44 -36.54
C ALA A 10 19.67 7.66 -36.72
N ARG A 11 18.66 7.75 -35.84
CA ARG A 11 17.71 8.85 -35.63
C ARG A 11 16.69 9.13 -36.74
N VAL A 12 15.42 8.87 -36.43
CA VAL A 12 14.30 9.84 -36.28
C VAL A 12 12.98 9.05 -36.29
N MET A 13 12.36 8.87 -35.12
CA MET A 13 10.91 8.72 -35.03
C MET A 13 10.39 9.74 -34.03
N ARG A 14 9.91 10.86 -34.58
CA ARG A 14 9.18 11.90 -33.87
C ARG A 14 7.81 11.36 -33.48
N ARG A 15 7.45 11.54 -32.20
CA ARG A 15 6.10 11.48 -31.66
C ARG A 15 5.16 12.36 -32.51
N ARG A 16 4.07 11.78 -33.03
CA ARG A 16 2.91 12.53 -33.54
C ARG A 16 1.83 12.51 -32.48
N ARG A 17 1.66 13.62 -31.76
CA ARG A 17 0.42 13.96 -31.04
C ARG A 17 -0.59 14.45 -32.08
N VAL A 18 -1.77 13.85 -32.11
CA VAL A 18 -2.93 14.36 -32.86
C VAL A 18 -3.70 15.29 -31.93
N LEU A 19 -3.89 16.54 -32.38
CA LEU A 19 -4.83 17.49 -31.78
C LEU A 19 -6.26 17.05 -32.11
N ALA A 20 -7.10 16.95 -31.08
CA ALA A 20 -8.56 17.06 -31.21
C ALA A 20 -9.04 18.09 -30.18
N THR A 21 -9.75 19.09 -30.68
CA THR A 21 -10.27 20.26 -29.98
C THR A 21 -11.55 19.96 -29.22
N GLY A 22 -11.63 20.42 -27.97
CA GLY A 22 -12.85 21.04 -27.42
C GLY A 22 -13.89 20.12 -26.78
N THR A 23 -13.62 19.58 -25.60
CA THR A 23 -14.58 19.49 -24.47
C THR A 23 -13.77 19.25 -23.20
N ALA A 24 -14.13 19.91 -22.09
CA ALA A 24 -13.39 19.88 -20.83
C ALA A 24 -13.23 18.45 -20.30
N ALA A 25 -12.04 17.90 -20.47
CA ALA A 25 -11.61 16.65 -19.85
C ALA A 25 -10.73 17.00 -18.65
N VAL A 26 -11.19 16.62 -17.46
CA VAL A 26 -10.38 16.62 -16.23
C VAL A 26 -9.17 15.73 -16.49
N LEU A 27 -8.01 16.35 -16.70
CA LEU A 27 -6.72 15.68 -16.79
C LEU A 27 -6.31 15.32 -15.36
N LEU A 28 -6.70 14.12 -14.92
CA LEU A 28 -6.04 13.46 -13.81
C LEU A 28 -4.57 13.26 -14.22
N ALA A 29 -3.70 14.13 -13.69
CA ALA A 29 -2.27 13.91 -13.75
C ALA A 29 -2.00 12.54 -13.11
N ALA A 30 -1.40 11.64 -13.88
CA ALA A 30 -0.95 10.34 -13.42
C ALA A 30 0.14 10.55 -12.36
N GLY A 31 -0.28 10.73 -11.11
CA GLY A 31 0.58 10.57 -9.94
C GLY A 31 1.10 9.15 -9.97
N ALA A 32 2.41 8.98 -9.81
CA ALA A 32 3.07 7.69 -9.81
C ALA A 32 2.60 6.83 -8.62
N THR A 33 1.46 6.17 -8.77
CA THR A 33 1.03 5.07 -7.92
C THR A 33 2.02 3.94 -8.17
N GLY A 34 2.90 3.74 -7.19
CA GLY A 34 3.99 2.78 -7.25
C GLY A 34 3.42 1.38 -7.38
N THR A 35 3.43 0.87 -8.60
CA THR A 35 3.36 -0.56 -8.88
C THR A 35 4.65 -1.19 -8.36
N ALA A 36 4.58 -1.84 -7.19
CA ALA A 36 5.52 -2.90 -6.88
C ALA A 36 4.77 -4.23 -6.93
N ALA A 37 5.28 -5.15 -7.74
CA ALA A 37 4.97 -6.55 -7.61
C ALA A 37 5.16 -6.93 -6.13
N LEU A 38 4.09 -7.41 -5.48
CA LEU A 38 4.18 -8.10 -4.20
C LEU A 38 4.81 -9.47 -4.48
N LEU A 39 6.12 -9.46 -4.62
CA LEU A 39 6.98 -10.61 -4.43
C LEU A 39 7.88 -10.22 -3.27
N GLY A 40 8.05 -11.14 -2.31
CA GLY A 40 9.04 -10.99 -1.26
C GLY A 40 10.33 -10.44 -1.85
N ASP A 41 10.84 -9.40 -1.22
CA ASP A 41 12.03 -8.65 -1.59
C ASP A 41 13.14 -9.62 -2.08
N ARG A 42 13.44 -9.54 -3.38
CA ARG A 42 14.58 -10.26 -3.99
C ARG A 42 15.84 -9.52 -3.57
N GLY A 43 16.31 -9.81 -2.36
CA GLY A 43 17.69 -9.53 -1.96
C GLY A 43 18.63 -10.52 -2.66
N GLN A 44 19.11 -10.15 -3.85
CA GLN A 44 20.37 -10.69 -4.38
C GLN A 44 21.37 -9.55 -4.45
N ASP A 45 22.49 -9.71 -3.73
CA ASP A 45 23.71 -8.96 -4.02
C ASP A 45 24.83 -9.97 -4.32
N PRO A 46 25.63 -9.78 -5.38
CA PRO A 46 26.72 -10.66 -5.73
C PRO A 46 28.01 -10.15 -5.07
N SER A 47 28.62 -10.94 -4.20
CA SER A 47 30.05 -10.76 -3.91
C SER A 47 30.75 -12.11 -3.79
N THR A 48 31.50 -12.42 -4.84
CA THR A 48 32.58 -13.40 -4.82
C THR A 48 33.61 -13.03 -3.77
N ALA A 49 33.83 -13.90 -2.78
CA ALA A 49 35.06 -13.94 -2.00
C ALA A 49 35.37 -15.39 -1.59
N SER A 50 36.33 -15.96 -2.33
CA SER A 50 37.37 -16.92 -1.94
C SER A 50 37.10 -17.93 -0.81
N ARG A 51 37.20 -19.21 -1.21
CA ARG A 51 37.54 -20.35 -0.37
C ARG A 51 38.81 -20.06 0.45
N GLU A 52 38.70 -20.13 1.78
CA GLU A 52 39.79 -20.58 2.63
C GLU A 52 39.25 -21.57 3.67
N THR A 53 39.90 -22.73 3.71
CA THR A 53 39.71 -23.83 4.64
C THR A 53 40.33 -23.49 5.99
N ALA A 54 39.57 -23.67 7.08
CA ALA A 54 40.14 -23.92 8.40
C ALA A 54 39.18 -24.80 9.21
N ALA A 55 39.74 -25.86 9.80
CA ALA A 55 39.06 -26.92 10.50
C ALA A 55 38.76 -26.58 11.97
N GLU A 56 37.74 -27.29 12.49
CA GLU A 56 37.59 -27.75 13.88
C GLU A 56 37.50 -26.74 15.04
N THR A 57 36.34 -26.68 15.68
CA THR A 57 36.11 -27.35 16.98
C THR A 57 34.64 -27.22 17.43
N ALA A 58 34.02 -28.36 17.74
CA ALA A 58 32.67 -28.44 18.31
C ALA A 58 32.66 -28.11 19.81
N PRO A 59 31.51 -27.69 20.36
CA PRO A 59 31.11 -28.29 21.64
C PRO A 59 29.63 -28.69 21.73
N ALA A 60 29.47 -29.88 22.33
CA ALA A 60 28.42 -30.35 23.24
C ALA A 60 26.94 -30.19 22.85
N THR A 61 26.37 -31.33 22.45
CA THR A 61 24.97 -31.73 22.45
C THR A 61 24.30 -31.49 23.81
N GLN A 62 23.22 -30.70 23.83
CA GLN A 62 22.15 -30.77 24.82
C GLN A 62 20.89 -31.27 24.11
N GLU A 63 20.39 -32.42 24.53
CA GLU A 63 19.12 -32.97 24.06
C GLU A 63 17.95 -32.07 24.52
N PRO A 64 17.05 -31.63 23.61
CA PRO A 64 15.80 -31.02 24.04
C PRO A 64 14.83 -32.10 24.53
N SER A 65 14.29 -31.89 25.73
CA SER A 65 13.17 -32.64 26.31
C SER A 65 11.90 -32.50 25.45
N PRO A 66 10.99 -33.49 25.44
CA PRO A 66 9.87 -33.54 24.52
C PRO A 66 8.84 -32.47 24.87
N SER A 67 8.81 -31.39 24.10
CA SER A 67 7.66 -30.47 24.06
C SER A 67 6.50 -31.23 23.41
N ALA A 68 5.37 -31.27 24.11
CA ALA A 68 4.15 -31.93 23.71
C ALA A 68 3.79 -31.60 22.26
N SER A 69 3.64 -32.66 21.46
CA SER A 69 3.04 -32.63 20.13
C SER A 69 1.64 -32.01 20.25
N ALA A 70 1.47 -30.79 19.75
CA ALA A 70 0.15 -30.32 19.35
C ALA A 70 -0.28 -31.18 18.16
N GLU A 71 -1.13 -32.18 18.43
CA GLU A 71 -1.72 -33.01 17.39
C GLU A 71 -2.55 -32.12 16.45
N THR A 72 -2.02 -31.91 15.26
CA THR A 72 -2.66 -31.22 14.15
C THR A 72 -3.88 -32.01 13.70
N ARG A 73 -5.08 -31.58 14.10
CA ARG A 73 -6.31 -31.99 13.43
C ARG A 73 -6.41 -31.23 12.11
N THR A 74 -6.24 -31.96 11.01
CA THR A 74 -6.69 -31.59 9.67
C THR A 74 -8.09 -30.95 9.76
N PRO A 75 -8.41 -29.89 8.99
CA PRO A 75 -9.78 -29.42 8.89
C PRO A 75 -10.63 -30.57 8.40
N ARG A 76 -11.58 -30.98 9.22
CA ARG A 76 -12.69 -31.80 8.77
C ARG A 76 -13.41 -30.92 7.71
N PRO A 77 -13.61 -31.36 6.47
CA PRO A 77 -14.67 -30.79 5.64
C PRO A 77 -15.96 -31.22 6.34
N VAL A 78 -16.45 -30.39 7.26
CA VAL A 78 -17.74 -30.62 7.89
C VAL A 78 -18.71 -29.74 7.14
N ASP A 79 -19.66 -30.39 6.48
CA ASP A 79 -20.96 -29.81 6.15
C ASP A 79 -21.78 -29.49 7.43
N ALA A 80 -21.11 -29.10 8.52
CA ALA A 80 -21.77 -28.62 9.72
C ALA A 80 -22.14 -27.15 9.49
N PRO A 81 -23.40 -26.76 9.73
CA PRO A 81 -23.81 -25.37 9.65
C PRO A 81 -22.89 -24.51 10.51
N ARG A 82 -22.36 -23.43 9.93
CA ARG A 82 -21.53 -22.49 10.66
C ARG A 82 -22.36 -21.35 11.23
N GLU A 83 -22.01 -20.95 12.44
CA GLU A 83 -22.61 -19.77 13.05
C GLU A 83 -22.26 -18.53 12.22
N ARG A 84 -23.22 -17.62 12.10
CA ARG A 84 -22.97 -16.35 11.44
C ARG A 84 -22.19 -15.42 12.36
N ILE A 85 -21.26 -14.67 11.77
CA ILE A 85 -20.55 -13.58 12.44
C ILE A 85 -21.55 -12.54 12.98
N ALA A 86 -21.42 -12.18 14.25
CA ALA A 86 -22.30 -11.23 14.93
C ALA A 86 -21.59 -10.59 16.14
N GLY A 87 -22.24 -9.63 16.80
CA GLY A 87 -21.73 -9.02 18.04
C GLY A 87 -20.67 -7.94 17.86
N TYR A 88 -20.49 -7.43 16.64
CA TYR A 88 -19.60 -6.31 16.35
C TYR A 88 -20.36 -4.98 16.26
N THR A 89 -19.64 -3.88 16.53
CA THR A 89 -20.16 -2.52 16.36
C THR A 89 -19.90 -2.03 14.94
N ALA A 90 -20.90 -1.36 14.34
CA ALA A 90 -20.79 -0.80 13.00
C ALA A 90 -20.48 0.71 13.06
N SER A 91 -19.72 1.20 12.08
CA SER A 91 -19.46 2.63 11.91
C SER A 91 -20.72 3.36 11.46
N GLU A 92 -20.93 4.55 12.00
CA GLU A 92 -21.99 5.47 11.58
C GLU A 92 -21.69 6.10 10.21
N ARG A 93 -20.44 6.06 9.74
CA ARG A 93 -20.02 6.68 8.48
C ARG A 93 -20.67 5.99 7.29
N GLU A 94 -21.35 6.78 6.48
CA GLU A 94 -22.01 6.27 5.29
C GLU A 94 -20.99 6.01 4.17
N PRO A 95 -20.97 4.78 3.64
CA PRO A 95 -20.18 4.48 2.47
C PRO A 95 -20.68 5.24 1.22
N GLN A 96 -19.75 5.68 0.37
CA GLN A 96 -19.96 6.54 -0.79
C GLN A 96 -19.57 5.85 -2.12
N PRO A 97 -20.43 5.86 -3.15
CA PRO A 97 -20.11 5.25 -4.44
C PRO A 97 -18.81 5.76 -5.06
N ILE A 98 -18.02 4.86 -5.63
CA ILE A 98 -16.76 5.22 -6.30
C ILE A 98 -16.94 5.13 -7.82
N PRO A 99 -16.57 6.18 -8.58
CA PRO A 99 -16.58 6.13 -10.04
C PRO A 99 -15.63 5.07 -10.61
N ASP A 100 -16.02 4.50 -11.75
CA ASP A 100 -15.15 3.63 -12.54
C ASP A 100 -13.87 4.36 -12.95
N GLY A 101 -12.74 3.66 -12.87
CA GLY A 101 -11.40 4.22 -13.04
C GLY A 101 -10.76 4.71 -11.73
N LEU A 102 -11.53 4.80 -10.64
CA LEU A 102 -11.03 5.16 -9.31
C LEU A 102 -11.27 4.06 -8.26
N ARG A 103 -11.82 2.90 -8.65
CA ARG A 103 -12.01 1.75 -7.77
C ARG A 103 -10.64 1.21 -7.31
N PRO A 104 -10.57 0.41 -6.21
CA PRO A 104 -9.35 -0.29 -5.84
C PRO A 104 -8.72 -1.02 -7.04
N TYR A 105 -7.39 -1.13 -7.08
CA TYR A 105 -6.65 -1.83 -8.15
C TYR A 105 -6.77 -1.23 -9.57
N GLN A 106 -7.39 -0.06 -9.75
CA GLN A 106 -7.39 0.69 -11.02
C GLN A 106 -6.34 1.79 -10.98
N ASP A 107 -5.08 1.42 -11.16
CA ASP A 107 -3.92 2.33 -11.04
C ASP A 107 -3.56 3.04 -12.36
N GLY A 108 -4.30 2.79 -13.45
CA GLY A 108 -4.02 3.38 -14.76
C GLY A 108 -2.76 2.84 -15.44
N VAL A 109 -2.18 1.74 -14.94
CA VAL A 109 -0.94 1.16 -15.47
C VAL A 109 -1.24 -0.09 -16.31
N ILE A 110 -0.70 -0.13 -17.53
CA ILE A 110 -0.72 -1.33 -18.37
C ILE A 110 0.36 -2.29 -17.88
N THR A 111 -0.04 -3.50 -17.49
CA THR A 111 0.85 -4.59 -17.07
C THR A 111 1.08 -5.54 -18.24
N GLU A 112 2.33 -5.78 -18.61
CA GLU A 112 2.65 -6.74 -19.68
C GLU A 112 2.26 -8.18 -19.31
N LEU A 113 1.76 -8.94 -20.29
CA LEU A 113 1.49 -10.37 -20.13
C LEU A 113 2.78 -11.14 -19.79
N GLY A 114 2.69 -12.10 -18.87
CA GLY A 114 3.84 -12.89 -18.42
C GLY A 114 4.80 -12.16 -17.47
N THR A 115 4.49 -10.95 -17.02
CA THR A 115 5.28 -10.26 -15.98
C THR A 115 5.40 -11.13 -14.72
N GLY A 116 6.58 -11.25 -14.11
CA GLY A 116 6.80 -12.02 -12.87
C GLY A 116 6.75 -13.55 -13.06
N ASP A 117 6.75 -14.32 -11.96
CA ASP A 117 6.77 -15.78 -12.01
C ASP A 117 5.39 -16.35 -12.43
N VAL A 118 5.32 -17.07 -13.55
CA VAL A 118 4.10 -17.70 -14.11
C VAL A 118 4.37 -19.14 -14.51
N ASP A 119 3.35 -19.99 -14.56
CA ASP A 119 3.43 -21.35 -15.10
C ASP A 119 3.39 -21.37 -16.64
N GLU A 120 3.45 -22.57 -17.22
CA GLU A 120 3.43 -22.79 -18.68
C GLU A 120 2.15 -22.26 -19.36
N GLU A 121 1.05 -22.09 -18.60
CA GLU A 121 -0.23 -21.59 -19.10
C GLU A 121 -0.36 -20.06 -18.97
N GLY A 122 0.63 -19.42 -18.32
CA GLY A 122 0.69 -17.99 -18.01
C GLY A 122 0.00 -17.62 -16.69
N VAL A 123 -0.44 -18.60 -15.90
CA VAL A 123 -1.09 -18.37 -14.60
C VAL A 123 -0.04 -18.01 -13.56
N ARG A 124 -0.35 -17.04 -12.69
CA ARG A 124 0.54 -16.62 -11.61
C ARG A 124 0.81 -17.78 -10.67
N VAL A 125 2.09 -17.97 -10.36
CA VAL A 125 2.56 -18.87 -9.31
C VAL A 125 3.47 -18.12 -8.34
N PHE A 126 3.71 -18.71 -7.18
CA PHE A 126 4.66 -18.21 -6.20
C PHE A 126 5.84 -19.17 -6.09
N VAL A 127 7.05 -18.67 -6.36
CA VAL A 127 8.28 -19.45 -6.15
C VAL A 127 8.85 -19.09 -4.78
N ALA A 128 8.73 -20.02 -3.85
CA ALA A 128 9.18 -19.85 -2.48
C ALA A 128 10.70 -19.77 -2.40
N THR A 129 11.22 -18.71 -1.78
CA THR A 129 12.67 -18.50 -1.66
C THR A 129 13.35 -19.45 -0.68
N TRP A 130 12.59 -20.08 0.21
CA TRP A 130 13.14 -20.92 1.29
C TRP A 130 13.38 -22.37 0.86
N ASP A 131 12.63 -22.90 -0.10
CA ASP A 131 12.77 -24.26 -0.62
C ASP A 131 12.89 -24.35 -2.15
N GLY A 132 12.69 -23.23 -2.86
CA GLY A 132 12.72 -23.15 -4.32
C GLY A 132 11.50 -23.77 -5.00
N GLN A 133 10.48 -24.19 -4.24
CA GLN A 133 9.29 -24.83 -4.78
C GLN A 133 8.29 -23.80 -5.30
N THR A 134 7.47 -24.26 -6.25
CA THR A 134 6.39 -23.47 -6.84
C THR A 134 5.07 -23.84 -6.16
N TYR A 135 4.36 -22.83 -5.66
CA TYR A 135 3.07 -22.97 -5.01
C TYR A 135 2.01 -22.14 -5.73
N ASP A 136 0.76 -22.60 -5.69
CA ASP A 136 -0.38 -21.73 -5.93
C ASP A 136 -0.49 -20.72 -4.79
N HIS A 137 -0.81 -19.48 -5.15
CA HIS A 137 -0.88 -18.38 -4.20
C HIS A 137 -2.09 -17.50 -4.56
N PRO A 138 -3.27 -17.76 -3.95
CA PRO A 138 -4.53 -17.11 -4.32
C PRO A 138 -4.45 -15.58 -4.38
N VAL A 139 -3.79 -14.92 -3.42
CA VAL A 139 -3.52 -13.47 -3.45
C VAL A 139 -2.76 -13.04 -4.71
N ALA A 140 -1.73 -13.79 -5.12
CA ALA A 140 -0.89 -13.39 -6.25
C ALA A 140 -1.67 -13.56 -7.55
N GLN A 141 -2.45 -14.65 -7.67
CA GLN A 141 -3.34 -14.91 -8.80
C GLN A 141 -4.43 -13.83 -8.92
N ALA A 142 -5.07 -13.46 -7.81
CA ALA A 142 -6.10 -12.42 -7.79
C ALA A 142 -5.51 -11.04 -8.16
N GLN A 143 -4.37 -10.66 -7.57
CA GLN A 143 -3.70 -9.41 -7.91
C GLN A 143 -3.29 -9.35 -9.38
N TYR A 144 -2.80 -10.46 -9.94
CA TYR A 144 -2.45 -10.49 -11.35
C TYR A 144 -3.69 -10.37 -12.23
N ALA A 145 -4.77 -11.09 -11.93
CA ALA A 145 -6.05 -10.97 -12.63
C ALA A 145 -6.60 -9.54 -12.59
N LEU A 146 -6.57 -8.88 -11.43
CA LEU A 146 -7.01 -7.48 -11.27
C LEU A 146 -6.20 -6.50 -12.14
N LYS A 147 -4.87 -6.63 -12.16
CA LYS A 147 -3.99 -5.83 -13.03
C LYS A 147 -4.23 -6.06 -14.52
N LEU A 148 -4.51 -7.30 -14.89
CA LEU A 148 -4.83 -7.66 -16.26
C LEU A 148 -6.20 -7.11 -16.68
N MET A 149 -7.21 -7.13 -15.79
CA MET A 149 -8.49 -6.47 -16.06
C MET A 149 -8.35 -4.95 -16.18
N GLU A 150 -7.46 -4.32 -15.40
CA GLU A 150 -7.13 -2.90 -15.59
C GLU A 150 -6.46 -2.65 -16.95
N SER A 151 -5.52 -3.51 -17.33
CA SER A 151 -4.86 -3.43 -18.65
C SER A 151 -5.88 -3.63 -19.78
N TYR A 152 -6.85 -4.54 -19.63
CA TYR A 152 -7.97 -4.70 -20.55
C TYR A 152 -8.84 -3.44 -20.64
N ARG A 153 -9.18 -2.83 -19.49
CA ARG A 153 -9.96 -1.57 -19.45
C ARG A 153 -9.26 -0.43 -20.20
N LEU A 154 -7.93 -0.35 -20.09
CA LEU A 154 -7.13 0.71 -20.71
C LEU A 154 -6.88 0.49 -22.21
N THR A 155 -6.75 -0.77 -22.65
CA THR A 155 -6.31 -1.11 -24.02
C THR A 155 -7.41 -1.69 -24.91
N GLY A 156 -8.42 -2.33 -24.32
CA GLY A 156 -9.41 -3.15 -25.02
C GLY A 156 -8.88 -4.49 -25.54
N GLU A 157 -7.62 -4.85 -25.28
CA GLU A 157 -7.00 -6.07 -25.82
C GLU A 157 -7.46 -7.33 -25.06
N ARG A 158 -8.25 -8.18 -25.74
CA ARG A 158 -8.86 -9.39 -25.15
C ARG A 158 -7.88 -10.36 -24.49
N ALA A 159 -6.62 -10.40 -24.93
CA ALA A 159 -5.61 -11.28 -24.35
C ALA A 159 -5.40 -11.03 -22.84
N TYR A 160 -5.55 -9.78 -22.39
CA TYR A 160 -5.51 -9.46 -20.96
C TYR A 160 -6.68 -10.06 -20.19
N LEU A 161 -7.90 -9.92 -20.71
CA LEU A 161 -9.10 -10.49 -20.10
C LEU A 161 -9.03 -12.03 -20.04
N GLU A 162 -8.64 -12.67 -21.15
CA GLU A 162 -8.50 -14.13 -21.21
C GLU A 162 -7.47 -14.65 -20.19
N MET A 163 -6.37 -13.91 -19.97
CA MET A 163 -5.39 -14.27 -18.95
C MET A 163 -5.89 -13.99 -17.52
N ALA A 164 -6.69 -12.94 -17.31
CA ALA A 164 -7.35 -12.68 -16.04
C ALA A 164 -8.32 -13.81 -15.67
N GLU A 165 -9.13 -14.26 -16.63
CA GLU A 165 -10.06 -15.39 -16.47
C GLU A 165 -9.32 -16.69 -16.10
N LYS A 166 -8.17 -16.98 -16.72
CA LYS A 166 -7.34 -18.15 -16.36
C LYS A 166 -6.86 -18.11 -14.92
N ASN A 167 -6.36 -16.96 -14.47
CA ASN A 167 -5.92 -16.78 -13.08
C ASN A 167 -7.10 -16.92 -12.11
N ALA A 168 -8.25 -16.34 -12.43
CA ALA A 168 -9.47 -16.49 -11.62
C ALA A 168 -9.97 -17.94 -11.59
N GLN A 169 -9.94 -18.64 -12.72
CA GLN A 169 -10.33 -20.05 -12.79
C GLN A 169 -9.42 -20.93 -11.93
N ARG A 170 -8.10 -20.68 -11.92
CA ARG A 170 -7.18 -21.39 -11.02
C ARG A 170 -7.54 -21.23 -9.54
N ILE A 171 -7.97 -20.04 -9.13
CA ILE A 171 -8.45 -19.80 -7.75
C ILE A 171 -9.71 -20.64 -7.47
N VAL A 172 -10.68 -20.64 -8.40
CA VAL A 172 -11.93 -21.41 -8.27
C VAL A 172 -11.65 -22.92 -8.21
N ASP A 173 -10.75 -23.43 -9.04
CA ASP A 173 -10.44 -24.86 -9.14
C ASP A 173 -9.82 -25.43 -7.86
N ARG A 174 -9.13 -24.59 -7.08
CA ARG A 174 -8.45 -24.98 -5.83
C ARG A 174 -9.25 -24.69 -4.55
N ARG A 175 -10.43 -24.12 -4.67
CA ARG A 175 -11.24 -23.73 -3.51
C ARG A 175 -11.57 -24.93 -2.61
N HIS A 176 -11.73 -24.67 -1.33
CA HIS A 176 -12.42 -25.56 -0.39
C HIS A 176 -13.81 -24.98 -0.09
N GLU A 177 -14.84 -25.83 -0.09
CA GLU A 177 -16.21 -25.43 0.23
C GLU A 177 -16.57 -25.87 1.65
N ILE A 178 -17.10 -24.95 2.47
CA ILE A 178 -17.53 -25.20 3.85
C ILE A 178 -18.86 -24.48 4.08
N ASP A 179 -19.92 -25.23 4.38
CA ASP A 179 -21.28 -24.71 4.58
C ASP A 179 -21.68 -23.71 3.48
N GLY A 180 -21.41 -24.12 2.24
CA GLY A 180 -21.68 -23.35 1.04
C GLY A 180 -20.75 -22.15 0.77
N ALA A 181 -19.83 -21.80 1.67
CA ALA A 181 -18.84 -20.74 1.44
C ALA A 181 -17.56 -21.26 0.79
N TRP A 182 -16.89 -20.42 0.00
CA TRP A 182 -15.63 -20.76 -0.65
C TRP A 182 -14.43 -20.13 0.07
N TYR A 183 -13.45 -20.97 0.39
CA TYR A 183 -12.15 -20.61 0.94
C TYR A 183 -11.04 -20.97 -0.04
N PHE A 184 -9.95 -20.20 -0.05
CA PHE A 184 -8.82 -20.42 -0.96
C PHE A 184 -7.59 -20.84 -0.15
N PRO A 185 -7.31 -22.15 -0.06
CA PRO A 185 -6.26 -22.65 0.79
C PRO A 185 -4.86 -22.42 0.21
N TYR A 186 -3.91 -22.29 1.12
CA TYR A 186 -2.48 -22.30 0.89
C TYR A 186 -1.93 -23.64 1.38
N ASP A 187 -1.18 -24.33 0.53
CA ASP A 187 -0.71 -25.70 0.78
C ASP A 187 0.75 -25.77 1.24
N PHE A 188 1.29 -24.66 1.74
CA PHE A 188 2.64 -24.58 2.30
C PHE A 188 2.63 -24.05 3.74
N GLU A 189 3.65 -24.45 4.51
CA GLU A 189 3.91 -23.88 5.83
C GLU A 189 4.39 -22.44 5.71
N PHE A 190 3.87 -21.56 6.56
CA PHE A 190 4.25 -20.15 6.53
C PHE A 190 4.53 -19.60 7.94
N ASP A 191 5.81 -19.29 8.19
CA ASP A 191 6.26 -18.52 9.35
C ASP A 191 6.46 -17.06 8.93
N LEU A 192 5.39 -16.27 9.05
CA LEU A 192 5.31 -14.88 8.60
C LEU A 192 6.50 -14.03 9.05
N HIS A 193 6.95 -14.20 10.30
CA HIS A 193 8.00 -13.38 10.90
C HIS A 193 9.30 -14.15 11.16
N ARG A 194 9.41 -15.39 10.67
CA ARG A 194 10.61 -16.25 10.76
C ARG A 194 11.15 -16.40 12.18
N ASN A 195 10.25 -16.47 13.16
CA ASN A 195 10.59 -16.53 14.58
C ASN A 195 9.96 -17.74 15.28
N GLY A 196 9.34 -18.65 14.53
CA GLY A 196 8.65 -19.84 15.00
C GLY A 196 7.33 -19.56 15.73
N ARG A 197 6.90 -18.30 15.87
CA ARG A 197 5.64 -17.94 16.53
C ARG A 197 4.54 -17.77 15.52
N GLY A 198 3.48 -18.54 15.72
CA GLY A 198 2.27 -18.38 14.91
C GLY A 198 2.41 -18.91 13.48
N VAL A 199 3.28 -19.91 13.31
CA VAL A 199 3.45 -20.66 12.06
C VAL A 199 2.10 -21.21 11.59
N LEU A 200 1.79 -20.97 10.33
CA LEU A 200 0.58 -21.48 9.68
C LEU A 200 0.89 -22.84 9.08
N THR A 201 0.21 -23.87 9.58
CA THR A 201 0.34 -25.23 9.05
C THR A 201 -0.63 -25.40 7.87
N PRO A 202 -0.17 -25.96 6.73
CA PRO A 202 -1.05 -26.17 5.59
C PRO A 202 -2.07 -27.30 5.86
N PRO A 203 -3.27 -27.22 5.26
CA PRO A 203 -3.73 -26.06 4.51
C PRO A 203 -4.22 -24.95 5.44
N TRP A 204 -3.92 -23.70 5.12
CA TRP A 204 -4.44 -22.50 5.82
C TRP A 204 -5.11 -21.54 4.83
N ALA A 205 -5.93 -20.60 5.31
CA ALA A 205 -6.65 -19.65 4.45
C ALA A 205 -6.38 -18.20 4.88
N SER A 206 -6.71 -17.27 3.97
CA SER A 206 -6.50 -15.85 4.16
C SER A 206 -7.76 -15.06 3.81
N GLY A 207 -8.21 -14.19 4.72
CA GLY A 207 -9.26 -13.22 4.45
C GLY A 207 -8.84 -12.21 3.37
N MET A 208 -7.55 -11.89 3.25
CA MET A 208 -7.04 -11.05 2.16
C MET A 208 -7.17 -11.77 0.81
N ALA A 209 -6.85 -13.07 0.76
CA ALA A 209 -7.09 -13.88 -0.43
C ALA A 209 -8.58 -13.89 -0.80
N SER A 210 -9.47 -14.13 0.16
CA SER A 210 -10.92 -14.06 -0.06
C SER A 210 -11.35 -12.69 -0.59
N GLY A 211 -10.82 -11.59 -0.04
CA GLY A 211 -11.14 -10.23 -0.47
C GLY A 211 -10.71 -9.92 -1.90
N GLN A 212 -9.47 -10.26 -2.25
CA GLN A 212 -8.94 -10.01 -3.60
C GLN A 212 -9.56 -10.94 -4.65
N ALA A 213 -9.86 -12.19 -4.29
CA ALA A 213 -10.63 -13.09 -5.14
C ALA A 213 -12.06 -12.56 -5.34
N LEU A 214 -12.71 -12.04 -4.29
CA LEU A 214 -14.05 -11.44 -4.38
C LEU A 214 -14.07 -10.26 -5.35
N SER A 215 -13.13 -9.30 -5.23
CA SER A 215 -12.95 -8.23 -6.22
C SER A 215 -12.72 -8.77 -7.64
N THR A 216 -11.97 -9.86 -7.78
CA THR A 216 -11.67 -10.48 -9.08
C THR A 216 -12.94 -11.04 -9.73
N PHE A 217 -13.72 -11.82 -8.99
CA PHE A 217 -14.94 -12.45 -9.51
C PHE A 217 -16.05 -11.43 -9.78
N VAL A 218 -16.21 -10.43 -8.92
CA VAL A 218 -17.14 -9.31 -9.16
C VAL A 218 -16.82 -8.64 -10.49
N ARG A 219 -15.57 -8.24 -10.72
CA ARG A 219 -15.19 -7.52 -11.94
C ARG A 219 -15.28 -8.38 -13.19
N LEU A 220 -14.92 -9.65 -13.10
CA LEU A 220 -15.13 -10.58 -14.21
C LEU A 220 -16.61 -10.72 -14.55
N HIS A 221 -17.49 -10.81 -13.54
CA HIS A 221 -18.94 -10.81 -13.79
C HIS A 221 -19.41 -9.52 -14.45
N GLU A 222 -18.97 -8.36 -13.98
CA GLU A 222 -19.31 -7.06 -14.58
C GLU A 222 -18.84 -6.95 -16.05
N ILE A 223 -17.63 -7.46 -16.36
CA ILE A 223 -17.02 -7.38 -17.68
C ILE A 223 -17.63 -8.39 -18.66
N THR A 224 -17.81 -9.65 -18.25
CA THR A 224 -18.21 -10.75 -19.15
C THR A 224 -19.71 -11.06 -19.10
N GLY A 225 -20.40 -10.66 -18.03
CA GLY A 225 -21.80 -11.01 -17.77
C GLY A 225 -22.02 -12.49 -17.41
N GLU A 226 -20.96 -13.28 -17.21
CA GLU A 226 -21.11 -14.71 -16.96
C GLU A 226 -21.52 -15.01 -15.52
N GLN A 227 -22.52 -15.90 -15.38
CA GLN A 227 -23.07 -16.27 -14.08
C GLN A 227 -22.07 -17.01 -13.18
N ARG A 228 -21.12 -17.77 -13.75
CA ARG A 228 -20.11 -18.51 -12.95
C ARG A 228 -19.28 -17.59 -12.06
N TRP A 229 -19.01 -16.36 -12.52
CA TRP A 229 -18.25 -15.37 -11.75
C TRP A 229 -19.11 -14.74 -10.66
N ARG A 230 -20.41 -14.54 -10.93
CA ARG A 230 -21.37 -14.14 -9.90
C ARG A 230 -21.50 -15.19 -8.80
N ASP A 231 -21.67 -16.46 -9.17
CA ASP A 231 -21.76 -17.56 -8.22
C ASP A 231 -20.48 -17.66 -7.37
N ALA A 232 -19.30 -17.50 -8.01
CA ALA A 232 -18.03 -17.46 -7.29
C ALA A 232 -17.94 -16.29 -6.31
N ALA A 233 -18.42 -15.10 -6.69
CA ALA A 233 -18.46 -13.93 -5.82
C ALA A 233 -19.40 -14.15 -4.61
N ASP A 234 -20.62 -14.63 -4.85
CA ASP A 234 -21.62 -14.90 -3.80
C ASP A 234 -21.09 -15.95 -2.78
N ARG A 235 -20.47 -17.02 -3.29
CA ARG A 235 -19.89 -18.09 -2.46
C ARG A 235 -18.64 -17.64 -1.69
N THR A 236 -17.84 -16.75 -2.28
CA THR A 236 -16.67 -16.16 -1.60
C THR A 236 -17.09 -15.18 -0.51
N PHE A 237 -18.10 -14.33 -0.78
CA PHE A 237 -18.64 -13.40 0.20
C PHE A 237 -19.19 -14.12 1.44
N ALA A 238 -19.84 -15.27 1.25
CA ALA A 238 -20.35 -16.09 2.35
C ALA A 238 -19.26 -16.50 3.37
N ALA A 239 -17.98 -16.59 2.98
CA ALA A 239 -16.88 -16.91 3.90
C ALA A 239 -16.65 -15.81 4.96
N PHE A 240 -16.95 -14.55 4.63
CA PHE A 240 -16.87 -13.44 5.58
C PHE A 240 -18.05 -13.40 6.56
N LEU A 241 -19.12 -14.16 6.29
CA LEU A 241 -20.29 -14.26 7.17
C LEU A 241 -20.18 -15.38 8.18
N GLN A 242 -19.19 -16.26 8.08
CA GLN A 242 -19.02 -17.41 8.97
C GLN A 242 -18.10 -17.06 10.14
N ALA A 243 -18.59 -17.25 11.36
CA ALA A 243 -17.78 -17.13 12.56
C ALA A 243 -16.77 -18.31 12.65
N PRO A 244 -15.60 -18.10 13.29
CA PRO A 244 -14.70 -19.20 13.62
C PRO A 244 -15.38 -20.22 14.55
N ASP A 245 -15.22 -21.51 14.29
CA ASP A 245 -15.86 -22.62 15.03
C ASP A 245 -14.86 -23.49 15.83
N GLY A 246 -13.62 -23.02 15.97
CA GLY A 246 -12.56 -23.70 16.74
C GLY A 246 -11.63 -24.57 15.89
N GLU A 247 -11.99 -24.87 14.64
CA GLU A 247 -11.13 -25.57 13.66
C GLU A 247 -11.30 -24.97 12.23
N GLY A 248 -10.47 -25.41 11.28
CA GLY A 248 -10.61 -25.00 9.86
C GLY A 248 -10.31 -23.53 9.54
N TYR A 249 -10.94 -23.01 8.49
CA TYR A 249 -10.72 -21.66 7.97
C TYR A 249 -11.69 -20.65 8.57
N PHE A 250 -11.34 -19.37 8.54
CA PHE A 250 -12.27 -18.26 8.75
C PHE A 250 -11.71 -17.05 8.00
N SER A 251 -12.56 -16.17 7.47
CA SER A 251 -12.10 -14.92 6.84
C SER A 251 -12.34 -13.70 7.72
N SER A 252 -13.15 -13.86 8.77
CA SER A 252 -13.51 -12.82 9.72
C SER A 252 -13.67 -13.40 11.13
N PHE A 253 -13.51 -12.55 12.14
CA PHE A 253 -13.84 -12.85 13.53
C PHE A 253 -14.14 -11.56 14.31
N VAL A 254 -14.79 -11.68 15.46
CA VAL A 254 -15.03 -10.57 16.39
C VAL A 254 -14.19 -10.78 17.63
N ASP A 255 -13.47 -9.75 18.06
CA ASP A 255 -12.68 -9.80 19.30
C ASP A 255 -13.49 -9.41 20.54
N ASP A 256 -12.86 -9.51 21.72
CA ASP A 256 -13.51 -9.23 23.00
C ASP A 256 -13.99 -7.78 23.16
N ASP A 257 -13.48 -6.85 22.35
CA ASP A 257 -13.89 -5.44 22.34
C ASP A 257 -15.03 -5.18 21.34
N GLY A 258 -15.58 -6.21 20.70
CA GLY A 258 -16.65 -6.09 19.70
C GLY A 258 -16.15 -5.52 18.37
N ARG A 259 -14.85 -5.65 18.05
CA ARG A 259 -14.27 -5.23 16.78
C ARG A 259 -14.32 -6.37 15.77
N LEU A 260 -14.88 -6.10 14.59
CA LEU A 260 -14.87 -7.05 13.47
C LEU A 260 -13.52 -7.00 12.75
N TRP A 261 -12.77 -8.09 12.81
CA TRP A 261 -11.51 -8.27 12.09
C TRP A 261 -11.73 -9.11 10.83
N LEU A 262 -11.25 -8.63 9.69
CA LEU A 262 -11.04 -9.42 8.48
C LEU A 262 -9.59 -9.93 8.51
N GLU A 263 -9.41 -11.24 8.75
CA GLU A 263 -8.11 -11.79 9.16
C GLU A 263 -7.29 -12.29 7.96
N GLU A 264 -6.08 -11.77 7.77
CA GLU A 264 -5.19 -12.19 6.69
C GLU A 264 -4.59 -13.58 6.90
N TYR A 265 -4.26 -13.94 8.14
CA TYR A 265 -3.58 -15.18 8.47
C TYR A 265 -4.39 -15.97 9.50
N SER A 266 -5.44 -16.62 9.02
CA SER A 266 -6.42 -17.29 9.86
C SER A 266 -5.80 -18.44 10.62
N ARG A 267 -5.80 -18.35 11.96
CA ARG A 267 -5.28 -19.40 12.84
C ARG A 267 -6.04 -19.51 14.15
N TYR A 268 -5.81 -20.64 14.83
CA TYR A 268 -6.32 -20.88 16.18
C TYR A 268 -5.18 -20.93 17.21
N PRO A 269 -5.42 -20.49 18.46
CA PRO A 269 -6.63 -19.81 18.93
C PRO A 269 -6.85 -18.44 18.26
N VAL A 270 -8.10 -18.09 17.91
CA VAL A 270 -8.44 -16.90 17.10
C VAL A 270 -7.85 -15.61 17.68
N MET A 271 -7.87 -15.46 19.01
CA MET A 271 -7.34 -14.26 19.68
C MET A 271 -5.82 -14.12 19.57
N THR A 272 -5.13 -15.16 19.12
CA THR A 272 -3.72 -15.11 18.78
C THR A 272 -3.48 -14.81 17.31
N SER A 273 -4.49 -14.61 16.46
CA SER A 273 -4.29 -14.20 15.05
C SER A 273 -3.60 -12.84 14.92
N GLU A 274 -2.97 -12.61 13.77
CA GLU A 274 -2.06 -11.47 13.58
C GLU A 274 -2.79 -10.13 13.63
N ARG A 275 -3.99 -10.04 13.05
CA ARG A 275 -4.72 -8.78 12.80
C ARG A 275 -3.85 -7.82 11.99
N VAL A 276 -3.57 -8.22 10.75
CA VAL A 276 -2.73 -7.46 9.82
C VAL A 276 -3.53 -6.33 9.20
N LEU A 277 -2.98 -5.11 9.24
CA LEU A 277 -3.69 -3.90 8.82
C LEU A 277 -4.00 -3.88 7.31
N ASN A 278 -3.01 -4.21 6.47
CA ASN A 278 -3.20 -4.17 5.03
C ASN A 278 -4.14 -5.29 4.53
N GLY A 279 -4.02 -6.51 5.04
CA GLY A 279 -4.95 -7.59 4.72
C GLY A 279 -6.38 -7.24 5.12
N HIS A 280 -6.58 -6.63 6.28
CA HIS A 280 -7.89 -6.13 6.70
C HIS A 280 -8.50 -5.17 5.67
N MET A 281 -7.76 -4.12 5.28
CA MET A 281 -8.26 -3.14 4.30
C MET A 281 -8.42 -3.72 2.89
N TRP A 282 -7.56 -4.64 2.45
CA TRP A 282 -7.75 -5.32 1.15
C TRP A 282 -8.97 -6.24 1.15
N SER A 283 -9.31 -6.86 2.28
CA SER A 283 -10.57 -7.59 2.44
C SER A 283 -11.78 -6.66 2.35
N MET A 284 -11.71 -5.46 2.95
CA MET A 284 -12.76 -4.46 2.83
C MET A 284 -13.03 -4.07 1.36
N TYR A 285 -12.01 -4.05 0.49
CA TYR A 285 -12.19 -3.73 -0.93
C TYR A 285 -13.00 -4.80 -1.67
N GLY A 286 -12.81 -6.08 -1.32
CA GLY A 286 -13.62 -7.16 -1.88
C GLY A 286 -15.09 -7.04 -1.46
N ILE A 287 -15.33 -6.78 -0.18
CA ILE A 287 -16.69 -6.57 0.36
C ILE A 287 -17.34 -5.35 -0.31
N TRP A 288 -16.58 -4.28 -0.52
CA TRP A 288 -17.02 -3.09 -1.23
C TRP A 288 -17.43 -3.39 -2.68
N ASP A 289 -16.56 -4.06 -3.45
CA ASP A 289 -16.85 -4.44 -4.83
C ASP A 289 -18.12 -5.31 -4.89
N TYR A 290 -18.29 -6.24 -3.95
CA TYR A 290 -19.48 -7.08 -3.85
C TYR A 290 -20.76 -6.29 -3.56
N TRP A 291 -20.70 -5.34 -2.62
CA TRP A 291 -21.83 -4.48 -2.29
C TRP A 291 -22.24 -3.60 -3.48
N MET A 292 -21.26 -3.03 -4.20
CA MET A 292 -21.46 -2.25 -5.42
C MET A 292 -22.07 -3.07 -6.55
N MET A 293 -21.61 -4.31 -6.78
CA MET A 293 -22.21 -5.22 -7.78
C MET A 293 -23.70 -5.48 -7.51
N ASN A 294 -24.12 -5.38 -6.25
CA ASN A 294 -25.52 -5.47 -5.81
C ASN A 294 -26.23 -4.10 -5.74
N GLY A 295 -25.74 -3.10 -6.47
CA GLY A 295 -26.36 -1.77 -6.56
C GLY A 295 -26.32 -0.99 -5.25
N TYR A 296 -25.36 -1.29 -4.37
CA TYR A 296 -25.28 -0.75 -3.01
C TYR A 296 -26.48 -1.14 -2.11
N ASP A 297 -27.18 -2.22 -2.44
CA ASP A 297 -28.36 -2.72 -1.72
C ASP A 297 -28.13 -4.18 -1.26
N HIS A 298 -27.22 -4.36 -0.29
CA HIS A 298 -26.95 -5.67 0.32
C HIS A 298 -26.59 -5.51 1.80
N ALA A 299 -27.59 -5.70 2.68
CA ALA A 299 -27.48 -5.41 4.12
C ALA A 299 -26.27 -6.08 4.81
N ASP A 300 -25.98 -7.33 4.47
CA ASP A 300 -24.82 -8.03 5.06
C ASP A 300 -23.48 -7.42 4.63
N ALA A 301 -23.39 -6.95 3.38
CA ALA A 301 -22.15 -6.41 2.84
C ALA A 301 -21.89 -5.01 3.41
N GLU A 302 -22.93 -4.20 3.51
CA GLU A 302 -22.89 -2.92 4.22
C GLU A 302 -22.51 -3.12 5.70
N SER A 303 -23.17 -4.05 6.40
CA SER A 303 -22.91 -4.33 7.82
C SER A 303 -21.46 -4.77 8.06
N LEU A 304 -20.94 -5.71 7.27
CA LEU A 304 -19.55 -6.14 7.38
C LEU A 304 -18.57 -5.00 7.08
N TRP A 305 -18.81 -4.23 6.03
CA TRP A 305 -17.93 -3.12 5.66
C TRP A 305 -17.89 -2.04 6.75
N ARG A 306 -19.05 -1.64 7.28
CA ARG A 306 -19.14 -0.68 8.39
C ARG A 306 -18.55 -1.23 9.69
N GLY A 307 -18.71 -2.53 9.96
CA GLY A 307 -18.08 -3.18 11.11
C GLY A 307 -16.55 -3.18 11.02
N ALA A 308 -16.00 -3.48 9.84
CA ALA A 308 -14.58 -3.41 9.58
C ALA A 308 -14.05 -1.95 9.65
N LEU A 309 -14.80 -0.99 9.12
CA LEU A 309 -14.47 0.42 9.23
C LEU A 309 -14.40 0.88 10.69
N HIS A 310 -15.36 0.45 11.52
CA HIS A 310 -15.35 0.76 12.96
C HIS A 310 -14.09 0.22 13.65
N THR A 311 -13.66 -1.00 13.32
CA THR A 311 -12.39 -1.56 13.80
C THR A 311 -11.21 -0.64 13.46
N LEU A 312 -11.15 -0.12 12.23
CA LEU A 312 -10.10 0.83 11.84
C LEU A 312 -10.18 2.15 12.62
N GLU A 313 -11.38 2.67 12.87
CA GLU A 313 -11.56 3.91 13.66
C GLU A 313 -10.98 3.76 15.08
N GLN A 314 -11.08 2.57 15.67
CA GLN A 314 -10.56 2.29 17.01
C GLN A 314 -9.05 2.00 17.02
N THR A 315 -8.50 1.44 15.94
CA THR A 315 -7.17 0.81 15.96
C THR A 315 -6.12 1.53 15.12
N ALA A 316 -6.49 2.26 14.05
CA ALA A 316 -5.53 2.85 13.11
C ALA A 316 -4.57 3.81 13.83
N GLY A 317 -5.11 4.81 14.54
CA GLY A 317 -4.30 5.75 15.31
C GLY A 317 -3.70 5.17 16.59
N ARG A 318 -4.40 4.24 17.25
CA ARG A 318 -4.05 3.77 18.59
C ARG A 318 -3.06 2.59 18.59
N ASP A 319 -3.35 1.57 17.78
CA ASP A 319 -2.69 0.27 17.84
C ASP A 319 -1.66 0.11 16.71
N PHE A 320 -1.92 0.66 15.52
CA PHE A 320 -1.04 0.51 14.36
C PHE A 320 -0.07 1.66 14.15
N ARG A 321 -0.45 2.91 14.46
CA ARG A 321 0.44 4.06 14.31
C ARG A 321 1.66 3.91 15.24
N ASN A 322 2.81 4.36 14.76
CA ASN A 322 4.05 4.40 15.52
C ASN A 322 4.69 5.78 15.32
N PRO A 323 4.27 6.80 16.09
CA PRO A 323 4.69 8.18 15.85
C PRO A 323 6.20 8.33 15.69
N GLY A 324 6.64 8.98 14.61
CA GLY A 324 8.05 9.15 14.28
C GLY A 324 8.76 7.90 13.74
N TRP A 325 8.05 6.82 13.39
CA TRP A 325 8.61 5.67 12.70
C TRP A 325 7.56 4.92 11.87
N ALA A 326 7.97 3.85 11.20
CA ALA A 326 7.05 3.01 10.43
C ALA A 326 5.94 2.43 11.33
N SER A 327 4.70 2.46 10.84
CA SER A 327 3.54 1.83 11.47
C SER A 327 3.77 0.34 11.75
N ARG A 328 3.03 -0.25 12.67
CA ARG A 328 2.99 -1.70 12.84
C ARG A 328 2.28 -2.38 11.66
N TYR A 329 2.75 -3.56 11.29
CA TYR A 329 2.16 -4.45 10.30
C TYR A 329 0.97 -5.21 10.88
N SER A 330 1.14 -5.76 12.08
CA SER A 330 0.14 -6.57 12.80
C SER A 330 0.07 -6.19 14.27
N ILE A 331 -1.07 -6.46 14.92
CA ILE A 331 -1.26 -6.16 16.35
C ILE A 331 -0.59 -7.22 17.23
N TRP A 332 -0.75 -8.51 16.92
CA TRP A 332 -0.36 -9.57 17.87
C TRP A 332 1.15 -9.66 18.09
N GLN A 333 1.94 -9.69 17.03
CA GLN A 333 3.41 -9.70 17.17
C GLN A 333 4.00 -8.29 17.17
N GLY A 334 3.22 -7.28 16.78
CA GLY A 334 3.64 -5.88 16.83
C GLY A 334 4.79 -5.52 15.90
N GLN A 335 5.06 -6.34 14.88
CA GLN A 335 6.16 -6.17 13.93
C GLN A 335 5.97 -4.90 13.10
N LEU A 336 7.06 -4.25 12.71
CA LEU A 336 7.01 -3.01 11.94
C LEU A 336 6.71 -3.29 10.47
N ALA A 337 5.87 -2.45 9.89
CA ALA A 337 5.54 -2.48 8.47
C ALA A 337 6.74 -1.99 7.67
N HIS A 338 7.41 -2.90 6.97
CA HIS A 338 8.54 -2.62 6.08
C HIS A 338 8.06 -1.81 4.86
N THR A 339 8.04 -2.40 3.67
CA THR A 339 7.46 -1.74 2.49
C THR A 339 5.97 -1.42 2.63
N TYR A 340 5.29 -2.06 3.60
CA TYR A 340 3.84 -1.91 3.85
C TYR A 340 3.44 -0.58 4.50
N HIS A 341 4.35 0.16 5.11
CA HIS A 341 3.99 1.44 5.71
C HIS A 341 3.36 2.41 4.69
N ARG A 342 3.93 2.47 3.48
CA ARG A 342 3.37 3.23 2.36
C ARG A 342 2.00 2.70 1.93
N TYR A 343 1.83 1.38 1.87
CA TYR A 343 0.53 0.79 1.50
C TYR A 343 -0.56 1.14 2.51
N HIS A 344 -0.26 1.19 3.81
CA HIS A 344 -1.25 1.64 4.79
C HIS A 344 -1.74 3.06 4.48
N GLN A 345 -0.84 3.98 4.08
CA GLN A 345 -1.22 5.34 3.66
C GLN A 345 -2.14 5.32 2.44
N GLU A 346 -1.74 4.61 1.38
CA GLU A 346 -2.53 4.49 0.14
C GLU A 346 -3.90 3.84 0.39
N GLN A 347 -3.96 2.88 1.33
CA GLN A 347 -5.21 2.23 1.70
C GLN A 347 -6.14 3.17 2.48
N PHE A 348 -5.62 4.00 3.39
CA PHE A 348 -6.44 5.03 4.02
C PHE A 348 -6.98 6.05 3.01
N LEU A 349 -6.20 6.42 1.98
CA LEU A 349 -6.72 7.28 0.90
C LEU A 349 -7.83 6.61 0.08
N MET A 350 -7.80 5.29 -0.07
CA MET A 350 -8.90 4.55 -0.68
C MET A 350 -10.13 4.49 0.24
N ILE A 351 -9.94 4.32 1.55
CA ILE A 351 -11.05 4.40 2.51
C ILE A 351 -11.64 5.81 2.57
N TYR A 352 -10.82 6.86 2.45
CA TYR A 352 -11.29 8.23 2.26
C TYR A 352 -12.19 8.33 1.02
N ARG A 353 -11.78 7.75 -0.11
CA ARG A 353 -12.62 7.70 -1.32
C ARG A 353 -13.94 6.93 -1.12
N MET A 354 -13.92 5.87 -0.32
CA MET A 354 -15.10 5.05 0.00
C MET A 354 -16.04 5.68 1.04
N SER A 355 -15.61 6.69 1.78
CA SER A 355 -16.39 7.26 2.91
C SER A 355 -16.58 8.77 2.84
N HIS A 356 -15.78 9.46 2.03
CA HIS A 356 -15.59 10.91 1.99
C HIS A 356 -15.26 11.55 3.36
N ASP A 357 -14.89 10.75 4.38
CA ASP A 357 -14.52 11.29 5.69
C ASP A 357 -13.02 11.64 5.73
N PRO A 358 -12.66 12.94 5.88
CA PRO A 358 -11.28 13.39 5.88
C PRO A 358 -10.41 12.78 6.99
N VAL A 359 -11.00 12.14 8.01
CA VAL A 359 -10.23 11.41 9.04
C VAL A 359 -9.27 10.39 8.43
N TRP A 360 -9.63 9.78 7.30
CA TRP A 360 -8.79 8.80 6.62
C TRP A 360 -7.66 9.45 5.83
N ALA A 361 -7.90 10.62 5.22
CA ALA A 361 -6.82 11.42 4.65
C ALA A 361 -5.85 11.94 5.73
N GLN A 362 -6.37 12.27 6.92
CA GLN A 362 -5.55 12.63 8.07
C GLN A 362 -4.69 11.45 8.55
N HIS A 363 -5.26 10.24 8.63
CA HIS A 363 -4.47 9.04 8.96
C HIS A 363 -3.35 8.78 7.94
N ALA A 364 -3.63 8.91 6.64
CA ALA A 364 -2.60 8.80 5.61
C ALA A 364 -1.48 9.84 5.83
N GLN A 365 -1.85 11.10 6.03
CA GLN A 365 -0.91 12.20 6.27
C GLN A 365 -0.05 11.97 7.52
N ASP A 366 -0.66 11.55 8.63
CA ASP A 366 0.01 11.27 9.88
C ASP A 366 1.05 10.16 9.71
N TYR A 367 0.67 9.07 9.05
CA TYR A 367 1.58 7.97 8.75
C TYR A 367 2.74 8.45 7.86
N ARG A 368 2.45 9.22 6.80
CA ARG A 368 3.49 9.83 5.94
C ARG A 368 4.46 10.72 6.72
N SER A 369 3.96 11.45 7.72
CA SER A 369 4.82 12.28 8.58
C SER A 369 5.71 11.46 9.51
N ASP A 370 5.26 10.27 9.92
CA ASP A 370 5.99 9.42 10.84
C ASP A 370 7.22 8.79 10.18
N PHE A 371 7.10 8.35 8.92
CA PHE A 371 8.21 7.69 8.23
C PHE A 371 8.18 7.85 6.68
N PRO A 372 9.28 8.34 6.07
CA PRO A 372 9.36 8.56 4.62
C PRO A 372 9.43 7.25 3.85
N VAL A 373 9.12 7.27 2.56
CA VAL A 373 9.22 6.06 1.72
C VAL A 373 10.67 5.61 1.61
N TRP A 374 10.99 4.46 2.25
CA TRP A 374 12.32 3.85 2.22
C TRP A 374 12.53 3.06 0.93
N ARG A 375 12.82 3.76 -0.17
CA ARG A 375 13.20 3.16 -1.45
C ARG A 375 14.33 3.93 -2.10
N ALA A 376 15.11 3.22 -2.92
CA ALA A 376 16.02 3.88 -3.85
C ALA A 376 15.19 4.73 -4.81
N SER A 377 15.60 5.98 -4.97
CA SER A 377 14.95 6.96 -5.84
C SER A 377 16.02 7.93 -6.29
N GLU A 378 15.93 8.39 -7.52
CA GLU A 378 16.91 9.30 -8.10
C GLU A 378 16.26 10.65 -8.35
N GLY A 379 17.01 11.71 -8.12
CA GLY A 379 16.56 13.08 -8.37
C GLY A 379 17.61 14.08 -7.95
N THR A 380 17.18 15.33 -7.75
CA THR A 380 18.04 16.45 -7.41
C THR A 380 17.74 16.93 -6.00
N ALA A 381 18.75 16.96 -5.15
CA ALA A 381 18.69 17.55 -3.82
C ALA A 381 19.31 18.96 -3.85
N VAL A 382 18.63 19.92 -3.22
CA VAL A 382 19.17 21.26 -2.96
C VAL A 382 19.75 21.29 -1.57
N LEU A 383 20.98 21.78 -1.43
CA LEU A 383 21.59 22.08 -0.14
C LEU A 383 21.88 23.58 -0.09
N THR A 384 21.47 24.25 0.99
CA THR A 384 21.76 25.67 1.21
C THR A 384 22.92 25.87 2.19
N PRO A 385 23.43 27.10 2.38
CA PRO A 385 24.37 27.41 3.46
C PRO A 385 23.90 27.04 4.88
N ARG A 386 22.61 26.71 5.07
CA ARG A 386 22.08 26.20 6.35
C ARG A 386 22.35 24.71 6.56
N THR A 387 22.81 23.98 5.54
CA THR A 387 23.25 22.59 5.66
C THR A 387 24.69 22.57 6.14
N THR A 388 24.86 22.59 7.47
CA THR A 388 26.17 22.74 8.12
C THR A 388 26.85 21.40 8.42
N ALA A 389 26.18 20.28 8.20
CA ALA A 389 26.72 18.96 8.48
C ALA A 389 26.22 17.92 7.48
N ALA A 390 27.06 16.94 7.20
CA ALA A 390 26.70 15.68 6.57
C ALA A 390 27.19 14.52 7.43
N TYR A 391 26.49 13.39 7.31
CA TYR A 391 26.71 12.21 8.14
C TYR A 391 26.99 10.99 7.29
N ARG A 392 27.94 10.17 7.72
CA ARG A 392 28.02 8.79 7.27
C ARG A 392 27.22 7.96 8.24
N LEU A 393 26.13 7.38 7.77
CA LEU A 393 25.24 6.56 8.57
C LEU A 393 25.57 5.09 8.33
N ASP A 394 25.48 4.26 9.38
CA ASP A 394 25.44 2.80 9.21
C ASP A 394 24.12 2.41 8.54
N ASP A 395 24.08 2.54 7.22
CA ASP A 395 22.89 2.27 6.40
C ASP A 395 22.83 0.81 5.92
N LYS A 396 23.56 -0.09 6.61
CA LYS A 396 23.43 -1.56 6.47
C LYS A 396 22.04 -2.07 6.82
N ALA A 397 21.22 -1.24 7.46
CA ALA A 397 19.82 -1.50 7.70
C ALA A 397 19.08 -1.72 6.37
N ALA A 398 19.06 -2.97 5.90
CA ALA A 398 18.14 -3.40 4.86
C ALA A 398 16.69 -3.35 5.36
N HIS A 399 16.49 -3.39 6.69
CA HIS A 399 15.18 -3.48 7.31
C HIS A 399 14.83 -2.31 8.23
N ILE A 400 13.67 -1.71 7.97
CA ILE A 400 13.03 -0.68 8.81
C ILE A 400 12.87 -1.10 10.28
N SER A 401 12.82 -2.42 10.51
CA SER A 401 12.63 -3.05 11.81
C SER A 401 13.80 -2.82 12.76
N ASP A 402 14.98 -2.60 12.19
CA ASP A 402 16.21 -2.72 12.96
C ASP A 402 16.50 -1.43 13.73
N ARG A 403 15.94 -0.28 13.30
CA ARG A 403 16.23 1.05 13.88
C ARG A 403 17.74 1.26 14.09
N THR A 404 18.55 0.74 13.17
CA THR A 404 20.01 0.60 13.33
C THR A 404 20.82 1.72 12.68
N MET A 405 20.19 2.66 11.96
CA MET A 405 20.94 3.78 11.39
C MET A 405 21.57 4.59 12.52
N THR A 406 22.90 4.51 12.61
CA THR A 406 23.71 5.21 13.59
C THR A 406 24.72 6.09 12.87
N VAL A 407 25.05 7.23 13.47
CA VAL A 407 26.07 8.13 12.92
C VAL A 407 27.44 7.51 13.14
N GLN A 408 28.12 7.13 12.06
CA GLN A 408 29.50 6.63 12.07
C GLN A 408 30.53 7.76 11.96
N GLU A 409 30.21 8.76 11.15
CA GLU A 409 31.09 9.90 10.86
C GLU A 409 30.24 11.15 10.69
N THR A 410 30.75 12.30 11.13
CA THR A 410 30.16 13.62 10.89
C THR A 410 31.18 14.50 10.19
N ARG A 411 30.75 15.18 9.14
CA ARG A 411 31.54 16.15 8.39
C ARG A 411 30.87 17.51 8.46
N GLU A 412 31.59 18.50 8.96
CA GLU A 412 31.14 19.89 8.89
C GLU A 412 31.17 20.36 7.42
N LEU A 413 30.14 21.10 7.04
CA LEU A 413 29.98 21.69 5.73
C LEU A 413 29.93 23.22 5.84
N SER A 414 30.56 23.87 4.88
CA SER A 414 30.47 25.31 4.67
C SER A 414 30.21 25.54 3.18
N LEU A 415 29.00 25.97 2.85
CA LEU A 415 28.57 26.25 1.47
C LEU A 415 28.42 27.77 1.31
N ASP A 416 29.06 28.35 0.29
CA ASP A 416 28.97 29.79 0.01
C ASP A 416 27.66 30.19 -0.68
N ALA A 417 27.02 29.24 -1.35
CA ALA A 417 25.76 29.39 -2.07
C ALA A 417 24.99 28.05 -2.09
N PRO A 418 23.70 28.05 -2.42
CA PRO A 418 22.98 26.81 -2.67
C PRO A 418 23.64 25.97 -3.75
N VAL A 419 23.65 24.65 -3.57
CA VAL A 419 24.15 23.67 -4.54
C VAL A 419 23.09 22.62 -4.80
N GLU A 420 23.08 22.12 -6.03
CA GLU A 420 22.24 21.00 -6.45
C GLU A 420 23.12 19.76 -6.63
N LEU A 421 22.69 18.64 -6.07
CA LEU A 421 23.40 17.37 -6.11
C LEU A 421 22.42 16.23 -6.36
N ALA A 422 22.80 15.25 -7.16
CA ALA A 422 22.05 14.01 -7.29
C ALA A 422 21.88 13.31 -5.93
N TRP A 423 20.70 12.72 -5.68
CA TRP A 423 20.41 11.86 -4.52
C TRP A 423 19.96 10.46 -4.96
N ASP A 424 20.17 9.45 -4.11
CA ASP A 424 19.79 8.05 -4.40
C ASP A 424 18.86 7.41 -3.35
N ARG A 425 18.69 8.05 -2.19
CA ARG A 425 17.84 7.54 -1.10
C ARG A 425 17.32 8.63 -0.17
N ARG A 426 16.09 8.46 0.31
CA ARG A 426 15.52 9.18 1.46
C ARG A 426 15.25 8.20 2.59
N GLY A 427 15.41 8.66 3.81
CA GLY A 427 15.32 7.82 4.99
C GLY A 427 15.08 8.61 6.26
N LYS A 428 15.16 7.93 7.40
CA LYS A 428 14.94 8.52 8.71
C LYS A 428 15.95 7.98 9.71
N VAL A 429 16.57 8.89 10.47
CA VAL A 429 17.37 8.50 11.63
C VAL A 429 16.42 8.11 12.76
N PRO A 430 16.60 6.96 13.44
CA PRO A 430 15.82 6.57 14.61
C PRO A 430 15.72 7.70 15.63
N ASP A 431 14.49 8.01 16.04
CA ASP A 431 14.16 9.13 16.95
C ASP A 431 14.70 10.50 16.49
N GLY A 432 14.95 10.65 15.19
CA GLY A 432 15.60 11.79 14.58
C GLY A 432 14.93 12.29 13.29
N PRO A 433 15.62 13.15 12.54
CA PRO A 433 15.08 13.79 11.35
C PRO A 433 15.02 12.83 10.16
N ASN A 434 14.28 13.26 9.14
CA ASN A 434 14.41 12.68 7.81
C ASN A 434 15.76 13.09 7.21
N VAL A 435 16.33 12.22 6.38
CA VAL A 435 17.66 12.39 5.79
C VAL A 435 17.65 12.03 4.31
N ILE A 436 18.48 12.71 3.54
CA ILE A 436 18.68 12.50 2.10
C ILE A 436 20.11 12.02 1.87
N ARG A 437 20.28 10.91 1.14
CA ARG A 437 21.59 10.37 0.75
C ARG A 437 22.00 10.90 -0.61
N LEU A 438 23.16 11.54 -0.65
CA LEU A 438 23.72 12.14 -1.85
C LEU A 438 24.44 11.10 -2.70
N ALA A 439 24.26 11.17 -4.01
CA ALA A 439 24.70 10.15 -4.97
C ALA A 439 25.93 10.58 -5.80
N GLU A 440 26.36 11.83 -5.68
CA GLU A 440 27.44 12.39 -6.48
C GLU A 440 28.37 13.36 -5.73
N GLY A 441 29.46 13.74 -6.39
CA GLY A 441 30.47 14.65 -5.87
C GLY A 441 31.22 14.13 -4.64
N ASP A 442 31.85 15.04 -3.90
CA ASP A 442 32.62 14.75 -2.68
C ASP A 442 31.76 14.32 -1.48
N LEU A 443 30.43 14.42 -1.63
CA LEU A 443 29.45 14.00 -0.65
C LEU A 443 28.73 12.70 -1.06
N LYS A 444 29.18 12.02 -2.11
CA LYS A 444 28.61 10.72 -2.49
C LYS A 444 28.61 9.73 -1.32
N GLY A 445 27.44 9.18 -1.01
CA GLY A 445 27.19 8.25 0.10
C GLY A 445 27.01 8.93 1.47
N TRP A 446 27.11 10.26 1.54
CA TRP A 446 26.81 11.02 2.75
C TRP A 446 25.33 11.38 2.81
N TRP A 447 24.83 11.46 4.04
CA TRP A 447 23.46 11.84 4.35
C TRP A 447 23.41 13.27 4.89
N VAL A 448 22.39 14.03 4.50
CA VAL A 448 22.12 15.35 5.06
C VAL A 448 20.73 15.39 5.67
N GLU A 449 20.55 16.18 6.72
CA GLU A 449 19.24 16.40 7.33
C GLU A 449 18.31 17.14 6.37
N GLU A 450 17.18 16.53 6.05
CA GLU A 450 16.12 17.18 5.30
C GLU A 450 15.45 18.26 6.16
N GLY A 451 15.16 19.41 5.55
CA GLY A 451 14.31 20.43 6.13
C GLY A 451 14.15 21.65 5.25
N TYR A 452 13.04 22.36 5.45
CA TYR A 452 12.72 23.58 4.72
C TYR A 452 13.82 24.65 4.82
N GLY A 453 14.30 25.11 3.67
CA GLY A 453 15.37 26.10 3.57
C GLY A 453 16.76 25.59 3.99
N ARG A 454 16.89 24.30 4.32
CA ARG A 454 18.15 23.64 4.68
C ARG A 454 18.60 22.72 3.55
N ALA A 455 17.97 21.54 3.46
CA ALA A 455 18.19 20.60 2.38
C ALA A 455 16.88 19.90 2.03
N TRP A 456 16.60 19.73 0.74
CA TRP A 456 15.38 19.05 0.28
C TRP A 456 15.60 18.43 -1.08
N VAL A 457 14.67 17.55 -1.49
CA VAL A 457 14.60 17.05 -2.87
C VAL A 457 13.71 17.98 -3.69
N LYS A 458 14.17 18.38 -4.88
CA LYS A 458 13.46 19.34 -5.76
C LYS A 458 12.13 18.76 -6.22
N GLU A 459 12.10 17.46 -6.51
CA GLU A 459 10.92 16.79 -7.02
C GLU A 459 9.80 16.72 -5.97
N LEU A 460 8.55 16.65 -6.44
CA LEU A 460 7.42 16.27 -5.60
C LEU A 460 7.62 14.83 -5.11
N VAL A 461 7.72 14.67 -3.80
CA VAL A 461 7.84 13.33 -3.20
C VAL A 461 6.74 13.06 -2.19
N GLU A 462 6.41 11.77 -2.06
CA GLU A 462 5.40 11.25 -1.14
C GLU A 462 4.02 11.88 -1.37
N GLU A 463 3.62 11.98 -2.63
CA GLU A 463 2.33 12.53 -3.05
C GLU A 463 1.16 11.68 -2.52
N HIS A 464 0.18 12.36 -1.94
CA HIS A 464 -1.15 11.82 -1.61
C HIS A 464 -2.17 12.52 -2.50
N VAL A 465 -2.93 11.74 -3.27
CA VAL A 465 -3.99 12.26 -4.14
C VAL A 465 -5.35 12.06 -3.47
N TYR A 466 -6.18 13.09 -3.50
CA TYR A 466 -7.50 13.14 -2.90
C TYR A 466 -8.57 13.06 -3.99
N ALA A 467 -9.49 12.11 -3.83
CA ALA A 467 -10.68 12.01 -4.66
C ALA A 467 -11.83 11.56 -3.76
N PRO A 468 -12.83 12.42 -3.50
CA PRO A 468 -12.94 13.81 -3.96
C PRO A 468 -11.87 14.74 -3.34
N ASP A 469 -11.76 15.97 -3.84
CA ASP A 469 -10.88 16.99 -3.27
C ASP A 469 -11.18 17.20 -1.78
N LEU A 470 -10.13 17.21 -0.96
CA LEU A 470 -10.26 17.63 0.43
C LEU A 470 -10.69 19.08 0.48
N GLN A 471 -11.55 19.42 1.42
CA GLN A 471 -11.91 20.81 1.69
C GLN A 471 -11.06 21.30 2.86
N LEU A 472 -10.17 22.26 2.65
CA LEU A 472 -9.39 22.87 3.73
C LEU A 472 -10.12 24.08 4.30
N SER A 473 -9.93 24.35 5.59
CA SER A 473 -10.56 25.47 6.27
C SER A 473 -9.81 25.92 7.51
N VAL A 474 -10.20 27.09 8.02
CA VAL A 474 -9.61 27.72 9.21
C VAL A 474 -10.72 28.09 10.20
N GLU A 475 -10.42 28.06 11.50
CA GLU A 475 -11.38 28.43 12.56
C GLU A 475 -11.43 29.94 12.81
N ALA A 476 -10.36 30.66 12.46
CA ALA A 476 -10.23 32.09 12.58
C ALA A 476 -9.44 32.62 11.38
N GLU A 477 -9.55 33.93 11.13
CA GLU A 477 -8.76 34.62 10.12
C GLU A 477 -7.27 34.36 10.37
N VAL A 478 -6.56 33.90 9.34
CA VAL A 478 -5.12 33.61 9.42
C VAL A 478 -4.42 34.02 8.14
N GLU A 479 -3.31 34.74 8.28
CA GLU A 479 -2.42 35.07 7.17
C GLU A 479 -1.41 33.94 6.97
N VAL A 480 -1.34 33.40 5.76
CA VAL A 480 -0.53 32.24 5.41
C VAL A 480 0.27 32.50 4.14
N ALA A 481 1.46 31.90 4.05
CA ALA A 481 2.26 31.95 2.82
C ALA A 481 1.85 30.82 1.88
N VAL A 482 1.64 31.15 0.60
CA VAL A 482 1.43 30.19 -0.48
C VAL A 482 2.52 30.32 -1.53
N TYR A 483 2.83 29.21 -2.20
CA TYR A 483 3.97 29.08 -3.11
C TYR A 483 3.56 28.49 -4.45
N ARG A 484 4.28 28.82 -5.52
CA ARG A 484 4.22 28.12 -6.81
C ARG A 484 5.59 27.60 -7.16
N TYR A 485 5.61 26.39 -7.72
CA TYR A 485 6.80 25.74 -8.22
C TYR A 485 6.63 25.43 -9.71
N ASP A 486 7.72 25.45 -10.48
CA ASP A 486 7.73 24.96 -11.86
C ASP A 486 7.85 23.42 -11.93
N GLU A 487 8.00 22.87 -13.15
CA GLU A 487 8.11 21.42 -13.36
C GLU A 487 9.42 20.85 -12.81
N GLU A 488 10.45 21.70 -12.68
CA GLU A 488 11.76 21.39 -12.11
C GLU A 488 11.78 21.48 -10.57
N GLY A 489 10.71 21.99 -9.96
CA GLY A 489 10.58 22.13 -8.51
C GLY A 489 11.17 23.41 -7.94
N ASP A 490 11.50 24.39 -8.79
CA ASP A 490 11.99 25.70 -8.38
C ASP A 490 10.84 26.62 -7.99
N GLU A 491 11.00 27.38 -6.89
CA GLU A 491 10.00 28.37 -6.48
C GLU A 491 9.97 29.53 -7.49
N ILE A 492 8.82 29.72 -8.14
CA ILE A 492 8.62 30.77 -9.16
C ILE A 492 7.75 31.94 -8.66
N ASP A 493 6.98 31.73 -7.59
CA ASP A 493 6.13 32.76 -6.99
C ASP A 493 5.82 32.42 -5.52
N SER A 494 5.69 33.44 -4.69
CA SER A 494 5.20 33.31 -3.32
C SER A 494 4.51 34.58 -2.85
N ARG A 495 3.43 34.43 -2.06
CA ARG A 495 2.69 35.55 -1.49
C ARG A 495 1.99 35.19 -0.19
N LEU A 496 1.71 36.21 0.61
CA LEU A 496 0.84 36.11 1.77
C LEU A 496 -0.62 36.22 1.31
N VAL A 497 -1.47 35.37 1.87
CA VAL A 497 -2.92 35.37 1.66
C VAL A 497 -3.62 35.22 3.00
N THR A 498 -4.75 35.89 3.16
CA THR A 498 -5.61 35.72 4.32
C THR A 498 -6.64 34.64 4.03
N LEU A 499 -6.65 33.58 4.85
CA LEU A 499 -7.72 32.59 4.84
C LEU A 499 -8.77 33.00 5.86
N GLU A 500 -10.03 33.01 5.41
CA GLU A 500 -11.17 33.47 6.20
C GLU A 500 -11.95 32.28 6.75
N PRO A 501 -12.47 32.35 8.00
CA PRO A 501 -13.32 31.30 8.54
C PRO A 501 -14.61 31.17 7.71
N GLY A 502 -15.03 29.92 7.49
CA GLY A 502 -16.21 29.61 6.67
C GLY A 502 -15.95 29.52 5.16
N VAL A 503 -14.75 29.90 4.68
CA VAL A 503 -14.34 29.65 3.30
C VAL A 503 -13.70 28.27 3.20
N ARG A 504 -14.05 27.53 2.13
CA ARG A 504 -13.44 26.23 1.81
C ARG A 504 -12.42 26.39 0.70
N HIS A 505 -11.29 25.74 0.87
CA HIS A 505 -10.21 25.72 -0.12
C HIS A 505 -10.02 24.28 -0.59
N PRO A 506 -10.52 23.90 -1.78
CA PRO A 506 -10.38 22.54 -2.28
C PRO A 506 -8.91 22.19 -2.54
N SER A 507 -8.53 20.96 -2.25
CA SER A 507 -7.20 20.40 -2.46
C SER A 507 -7.29 19.00 -3.07
N ASP A 508 -6.72 18.83 -4.25
CA ASP A 508 -6.70 17.55 -4.99
C ASP A 508 -5.53 16.65 -4.58
N ARG A 509 -4.49 17.21 -3.95
CA ARG A 509 -3.31 16.45 -3.51
C ARG A 509 -2.50 17.17 -2.43
N SER A 510 -1.61 16.42 -1.78
CA SER A 510 -0.53 16.99 -0.97
C SER A 510 0.78 16.24 -1.20
N ALA A 511 1.91 16.89 -1.03
CA ALA A 511 3.25 16.31 -1.22
C ALA A 511 4.27 17.07 -0.38
N TYR A 512 5.51 16.58 -0.30
CA TYR A 512 6.62 17.40 0.19
C TYR A 512 7.09 18.34 -0.93
N THR A 513 7.08 19.64 -0.65
CA THR A 513 7.65 20.70 -1.50
C THR A 513 8.66 21.50 -0.70
N ALA A 514 9.83 21.75 -1.29
CA ALA A 514 10.93 22.46 -0.62
C ALA A 514 11.30 21.89 0.76
N GLY A 515 11.10 20.60 1.02
CA GLY A 515 11.46 19.96 2.30
C GLY A 515 10.43 20.13 3.42
N ARG A 516 9.17 20.45 3.09
CA ARG A 516 8.03 20.46 4.02
C ARG A 516 6.76 19.93 3.34
N PRO A 517 5.84 19.30 4.06
CA PRO A 517 4.58 18.87 3.50
C PRO A 517 3.68 20.07 3.18
N SER A 518 3.03 20.04 2.02
CA SER A 518 2.13 21.09 1.52
C SER A 518 0.94 20.51 0.78
N TYR A 519 -0.22 21.17 0.88
CA TYR A 519 -1.40 20.92 0.06
C TYR A 519 -1.31 21.68 -1.25
N HIS A 520 -1.69 21.07 -2.36
CA HIS A 520 -1.93 21.77 -3.61
C HIS A 520 -3.41 22.16 -3.67
N LEU A 521 -3.67 23.44 -3.92
CA LEU A 521 -5.01 24.00 -3.97
C LEU A 521 -5.57 23.90 -5.39
N SER A 522 -6.74 23.30 -5.53
CA SER A 522 -7.33 22.90 -6.82
C SER A 522 -8.45 23.82 -7.31
N GLY A 523 -8.74 24.92 -6.62
CA GLY A 523 -9.82 25.81 -7.02
C GLY A 523 -9.78 27.20 -6.37
N GLY A 524 -10.63 28.08 -6.90
CA GLY A 524 -10.71 29.48 -6.48
C GLY A 524 -9.50 30.31 -6.92
N GLU A 525 -9.27 31.45 -6.28
CA GLU A 525 -8.16 32.36 -6.61
C GLU A 525 -6.77 31.78 -6.28
N LEU A 526 -6.73 30.69 -5.53
CA LEU A 526 -5.53 29.98 -5.13
C LEU A 526 -5.31 28.69 -5.93
N GLU A 527 -6.02 28.47 -7.03
CA GLU A 527 -5.78 27.32 -7.90
C GLU A 527 -4.31 27.28 -8.38
N GLY A 528 -3.69 26.11 -8.26
CA GLY A 528 -2.30 25.87 -8.62
C GLY A 528 -1.28 26.32 -7.57
N TRP A 529 -1.72 26.79 -6.40
CA TRP A 529 -0.84 27.20 -5.32
C TRP A 529 -0.63 26.07 -4.30
N TRP A 530 0.57 26.02 -3.72
CA TRP A 530 0.92 25.13 -2.63
C TRP A 530 0.84 25.86 -1.29
N LEU A 531 0.04 25.32 -0.38
CA LEU A 531 -0.14 25.78 0.99
C LEU A 531 0.57 24.82 1.95
N PRO A 532 1.65 25.23 2.63
CA PRO A 532 2.30 24.39 3.64
C PRO A 532 1.31 23.91 4.71
N LEU A 533 1.48 22.66 5.14
CA LEU A 533 0.73 22.16 6.30
C LEU A 533 1.09 22.98 7.54
N GLN A 534 0.07 23.42 8.28
CA GLN A 534 0.22 24.19 9.50
C GLN A 534 -0.99 23.99 10.42
N PRO A 535 -0.85 24.16 11.75
CA PRO A 535 -1.89 23.84 12.73
C PRO A 535 -3.23 24.57 12.54
N GLU A 536 -3.20 25.76 11.96
CA GLU A 536 -4.35 26.63 11.76
C GLU A 536 -5.24 26.16 10.59
N VAL A 537 -4.68 25.40 9.64
CA VAL A 537 -5.39 24.88 8.47
C VAL A 537 -5.79 23.43 8.72
N ARG A 538 -7.10 23.16 8.68
CA ARG A 538 -7.67 21.85 8.97
C ARG A 538 -8.42 21.29 7.78
N MET A 539 -8.42 19.97 7.67
CA MET A 539 -9.34 19.26 6.79
C MET A 539 -10.77 19.46 7.34
N TRP A 540 -11.63 20.08 6.56
CA TRP A 540 -13.03 20.27 6.90
C TRP A 540 -13.74 18.93 6.91
N ARG A 541 -14.49 18.70 7.98
CA ARG A 541 -15.38 17.57 8.15
C ARG A 541 -16.79 18.10 8.25
N ASP A 542 -17.71 17.52 7.50
CA ASP A 542 -19.11 17.86 7.65
C ASP A 542 -19.55 17.53 9.09
N PRO A 543 -20.34 18.41 9.73
CA PRO A 543 -20.86 18.13 11.05
C PRO A 543 -21.65 16.82 11.01
N ALA A 544 -21.48 15.98 12.04
CA ALA A 544 -22.20 14.71 12.10
C ALA A 544 -23.72 14.99 12.04
N PRO A 545 -24.51 14.09 11.45
CA PRO A 545 -25.97 14.25 11.41
C PRO A 545 -26.51 14.50 12.83
N GLY A 546 -26.98 15.71 13.11
CA GLY A 546 -27.54 16.09 14.41
C GLY A 546 -26.73 17.10 15.25
N GLU A 547 -25.57 17.58 14.78
CA GLU A 547 -24.76 18.60 15.47
C GLU A 547 -24.94 20.05 14.95
N GLY A 548 -26.03 20.31 14.20
CA GLY A 548 -26.32 21.61 13.57
C GLY A 548 -27.20 22.57 14.35
#